data_AF-A0AAU7CC55-F1
#
_entry.id   AF-A0AAU7CC55-F1
#
_cell.length_a   1.000
_cell.length_b   1.000
_cell.length_c   1.000
_cell.angle_alpha   90.00
_cell.angle_beta   90.00
_cell.angle_gamma   90.00
#
_symmetry.space_group_name_H-M   'P 1'
#
loop_
_entity.id
_entity.type
_entity.pdbx_description
1 polymer ?
#
loop_
_entity_poly.entity_id
_entity_poly.type
_entity_poly.pdbx_seq_one_letter_code
_entity_poly.pdbx_strand_id
1 'polypeptide(L)'
;MEPLSGRHQHDPDLDRPPARVSILLEPYFEEYQRLISNPFLALAALIPWFVATRMAFLAKHVPSILILLASLVGIAYLLQFHCLDCGATGCLFGWKHHACDRALARQFARRRRRLRGPNPATQTVLWGLIVMIVALLSAIAFRPRH
;
A
#
# COMPACT_ATOMS: atom_id res chain seq x y z
N MET A 1 17.68 -47.91 -36.68
CA MET A 1 17.16 -47.92 -35.30
C MET A 1 17.19 -46.49 -34.80
N GLU A 2 16.05 -45.79 -34.92
CA GLU A 2 15.88 -44.42 -34.42
C GLU A 2 15.47 -44.45 -32.94
N PRO A 3 15.99 -43.55 -32.09
CA PRO A 3 15.50 -43.43 -30.73
C PRO A 3 14.21 -42.60 -30.72
N LEU A 4 13.12 -43.21 -30.24
CA LEU A 4 11.87 -42.53 -29.91
C LEU A 4 12.12 -41.55 -28.76
N SER A 5 12.25 -40.28 -29.09
CA SER A 5 12.28 -39.18 -28.12
C SER A 5 10.90 -39.04 -27.49
N GLY A 6 10.69 -39.74 -26.37
CA GLY A 6 9.47 -39.65 -25.58
C GLY A 6 9.24 -38.22 -25.11
N ARG A 7 8.14 -37.61 -25.56
CA ARG A 7 7.59 -36.41 -24.93
C ARG A 7 7.17 -36.79 -23.52
N HIS A 8 7.86 -36.27 -22.51
CA HIS A 8 7.40 -36.36 -21.13
C HIS A 8 6.00 -35.72 -21.04
N GLN A 9 5.00 -36.56 -20.85
CA GLN A 9 3.62 -36.16 -20.60
C GLN A 9 3.51 -35.86 -19.10
N HIS A 10 3.25 -34.60 -18.77
CA HIS A 10 3.05 -34.14 -17.39
C HIS A 10 1.80 -34.83 -16.83
N ASP A 11 1.95 -35.55 -15.73
CA ASP A 11 0.88 -36.30 -15.07
C ASP A 11 0.52 -35.59 -13.75
N PRO A 12 -0.63 -34.88 -13.70
CA PRO A 12 -1.01 -34.08 -12.53
C PRO A 12 -1.18 -34.88 -11.24
N ASP A 13 -1.40 -36.19 -11.32
CA ASP A 13 -1.62 -37.06 -10.14
C ASP A 13 -0.31 -37.65 -9.58
N LEU A 14 0.75 -37.71 -10.41
CA LEU A 14 2.07 -38.24 -10.06
C LEU A 14 3.13 -37.14 -9.85
N ASP A 15 2.95 -35.98 -10.47
CA ASP A 15 3.86 -34.87 -10.32
C ASP A 15 3.63 -34.19 -8.97
N ARG A 16 4.63 -34.33 -8.08
CA ARG A 16 4.66 -33.61 -6.80
C ARG A 16 4.36 -32.14 -7.06
N PRO A 17 3.41 -31.50 -6.35
CA PRO A 17 3.27 -30.06 -6.44
C PRO A 17 4.66 -29.46 -6.16
N PRO A 18 5.14 -28.53 -7.00
CA PRO A 18 6.47 -27.97 -6.84
C PRO A 18 6.58 -27.53 -5.38
N ALA A 19 7.60 -28.04 -4.69
CA ALA A 19 7.85 -27.72 -3.29
C ALA A 19 7.71 -26.20 -3.18
N ARG A 20 6.82 -25.73 -2.29
CA ARG A 20 6.68 -24.29 -2.02
C ARG A 20 8.07 -23.80 -1.65
N VAL A 21 8.79 -23.26 -2.64
CA VAL A 21 10.04 -22.57 -2.41
C VAL A 21 9.60 -21.45 -1.50
N SER A 22 10.03 -21.51 -0.24
CA SER A 22 9.98 -20.35 0.63
C SER A 22 10.73 -19.29 -0.14
N ILE A 23 9.96 -18.42 -0.83
CA ILE A 23 10.51 -17.27 -1.50
C ILE A 23 11.12 -16.50 -0.35
N LEU A 24 12.44 -16.64 -0.20
CA LEU A 24 13.21 -15.77 0.64
C LEU A 24 12.92 -14.40 0.03
N LEU A 25 12.03 -13.67 0.70
CA LEU A 25 11.68 -12.32 0.32
C LEU A 25 12.93 -11.51 0.67
N GLU A 26 13.94 -11.61 -0.19
CA GLU A 26 15.15 -10.84 -0.12
C GLU A 26 14.75 -9.38 0.13
N PRO A 27 15.52 -8.58 0.88
CA PRO A 27 15.23 -7.16 1.12
C PRO A 27 15.00 -6.33 -0.15
N TYR A 28 15.28 -6.89 -1.33
CA TYR A 28 15.12 -6.31 -2.66
C TYR A 28 13.82 -6.70 -3.38
N PHE A 29 12.90 -7.44 -2.77
CA PHE A 29 11.62 -7.83 -3.41
C PHE A 29 10.75 -6.62 -3.78
N GLU A 30 10.86 -5.54 -2.99
CA GLU A 30 10.15 -4.27 -3.20
C GLU A 30 10.39 -3.69 -4.62
N GLU A 31 11.52 -4.02 -5.25
CA GLU A 31 11.88 -3.52 -6.58
C GLU A 31 11.09 -4.15 -7.73
N TYR A 32 10.58 -5.36 -7.51
CA TYR A 32 9.84 -6.11 -8.53
C TYR A 32 8.34 -5.84 -8.45
N GLN A 33 7.87 -5.35 -7.31
CA GLN A 33 6.48 -4.99 -7.05
C GLN A 33 6.10 -3.65 -7.71
N ARG A 34 4.84 -3.54 -8.14
CA ARG A 34 4.24 -2.29 -8.61
C ARG A 34 3.11 -1.88 -7.70
N LEU A 35 3.45 -1.21 -6.61
CA LEU A 35 2.49 -0.79 -5.60
C LEU A 35 2.27 0.72 -5.64
N ILE A 36 1.01 1.12 -5.56
CA ILE A 36 0.59 2.51 -5.39
C ILE A 36 -0.01 2.67 -4.00
N SER A 37 0.41 3.70 -3.25
CA SER A 37 -0.28 4.06 -2.00
C SER A 37 -1.62 4.75 -2.33
N ASN A 38 -2.71 4.25 -1.74
CA ASN A 38 -4.05 4.81 -1.84
C ASN A 38 -4.46 5.42 -0.48
N PRO A 39 -4.41 6.75 -0.31
CA PRO A 39 -4.77 7.41 0.93
C PRO A 39 -6.25 7.84 0.99
N PHE A 40 -7.06 7.61 -0.05
CA PHE A 40 -8.38 8.25 -0.16
C PHE A 40 -9.32 7.93 1.00
N LEU A 41 -9.30 6.69 1.49
CA LEU A 41 -10.15 6.29 2.63
C LEU A 41 -9.72 6.99 3.93
N ALA A 42 -8.41 7.10 4.17
CA ALA A 42 -7.87 7.84 5.30
C ALA A 42 -8.22 9.34 5.20
N LEU A 43 -8.07 9.94 4.02
CA LEU A 43 -8.45 11.33 3.78
C LEU A 43 -9.95 11.58 4.00
N ALA A 44 -10.81 10.68 3.53
CA ALA A 44 -12.24 10.76 3.76
C ALA A 44 -12.58 10.67 5.26
N ALA A 45 -11.90 9.80 6.01
CA ALA A 45 -12.09 9.68 7.46
C ALA A 45 -11.57 10.89 8.25
N LEU A 46 -10.57 11.61 7.74
CA LEU A 46 -10.05 12.83 8.38
C LEU A 46 -11.07 13.98 8.38
N ILE A 47 -12.02 14.01 7.43
CA ILE A 47 -13.06 15.06 7.37
C ILE A 47 -13.96 15.05 8.62
N PRO A 48 -14.71 13.96 8.92
CA PRO A 48 -15.54 13.91 10.12
C PRO A 48 -14.69 13.96 11.40
N TRP A 49 -13.48 13.40 11.37
CA TRP A 49 -12.54 13.49 12.50
C TRP A 49 -12.19 14.94 12.84
N PHE A 50 -11.89 15.78 11.84
CA PHE A 50 -11.59 17.19 12.02
C PHE A 50 -12.79 17.96 12.59
N VAL A 51 -13.99 17.71 12.06
CA VAL A 51 -15.23 18.32 12.58
C VAL A 51 -15.46 17.93 14.04
N ALA A 52 -15.35 16.64 14.38
CA ALA A 52 -15.52 16.15 15.74
C ALA A 52 -14.49 16.77 16.70
N THR A 53 -13.24 16.90 16.24
CA THR A 53 -12.15 17.53 17.00
C THR A 53 -12.46 18.99 17.29
N ARG A 54 -12.89 19.75 16.28
CA ARG A 54 -13.30 21.15 16.47
C ARG A 54 -14.41 21.27 17.51
N MET A 55 -15.43 20.42 17.44
CA MET A 55 -16.53 20.43 18.40
C MET A 55 -16.08 20.06 19.82
N ALA A 56 -15.20 19.05 19.97
CA ALA A 56 -14.67 18.64 21.26
C ALA A 56 -13.84 19.74 21.93
N PHE A 57 -13.05 20.49 21.15
CA PHE A 57 -12.29 21.65 21.65
C PHE A 57 -13.21 22.79 22.08
N LEU A 58 -14.25 23.11 21.30
CA LEU A 58 -15.24 24.14 21.65
C LEU A 58 -15.99 23.78 22.94
N ALA A 59 -16.32 22.49 23.12
CA ALA A 59 -16.95 21.97 24.33
C ALA A 59 -15.97 21.79 25.51
N LYS A 60 -14.65 21.97 25.30
CA LYS A 60 -13.58 21.70 26.27
C LYS A 60 -13.66 20.29 26.89
N HIS A 61 -14.13 19.32 26.12
CA HIS A 61 -14.40 17.97 26.61
C HIS A 61 -13.18 17.06 26.46
N VAL A 62 -12.33 17.03 27.49
CA VAL A 62 -11.04 16.32 27.49
C VAL A 62 -11.16 14.84 27.10
N PRO A 63 -12.11 14.04 27.62
CA PRO A 63 -12.21 12.63 27.25
C PRO A 63 -12.45 12.41 25.75
N SER A 64 -13.25 13.27 25.12
CA SER A 64 -13.50 13.19 23.67
C SER A 64 -12.25 13.51 22.88
N ILE A 65 -11.44 14.48 23.32
CA ILE A 65 -10.17 14.81 22.69
C ILE A 65 -9.22 13.59 22.74
N LEU A 66 -9.16 12.88 23.86
CA LEU A 66 -8.33 11.66 23.98
C LEU A 66 -8.81 10.55 23.05
N ILE A 67 -10.13 10.32 22.94
CA ILE A 67 -10.71 9.34 22.01
C ILE A 67 -10.39 9.72 20.55
N LEU A 68 -10.47 11.00 20.20
CA LEU A 68 -10.14 11.48 18.87
C LEU A 68 -8.65 11.37 18.56
N LEU A 69 -7.76 11.60 19.54
CA LEU A 69 -6.34 11.32 19.36
C LEU A 69 -6.09 9.83 19.12
N ALA A 70 -6.73 8.95 19.88
CA ALA A 70 -6.61 7.50 19.68
C ALA A 70 -7.14 7.04 18.30
N SER A 71 -8.21 7.67 17.79
CA SER A 71 -8.78 7.29 16.49
C SER A 71 -7.89 7.63 15.29
N LEU A 72 -6.90 8.53 15.44
CA LEU A 72 -5.86 8.76 14.41
C LEU A 72 -5.09 7.49 14.07
N VAL A 73 -4.87 6.60 15.05
CA VAL A 73 -4.25 5.29 14.82
C VAL A 73 -5.15 4.45 13.90
N GLY A 74 -6.45 4.43 14.15
CA GLY A 74 -7.43 3.75 13.29
C GLY A 74 -7.45 4.32 11.86
N ILE A 75 -7.39 5.64 11.73
CA ILE A 75 -7.32 6.31 10.42
C ILE A 75 -6.03 5.95 9.68
N ALA A 76 -4.89 5.83 10.37
CA ALA A 76 -3.65 5.38 9.75
C ALA A 76 -3.78 3.98 9.15
N TYR A 77 -4.52 3.06 9.80
CA TYR A 77 -4.80 1.73 9.25
C TYR A 77 -5.70 1.74 8.00
N LEU A 78 -6.39 2.84 7.72
CA LEU A 78 -7.17 3.04 6.48
C LEU A 78 -6.30 3.41 5.28
N LEU A 79 -5.00 3.68 5.47
CA LEU A 79 -4.07 3.80 4.36
C LEU A 79 -4.00 2.45 3.65
N GLN A 80 -4.24 2.46 2.35
CA GLN A 80 -4.25 1.25 1.53
C GLN A 80 -3.07 1.26 0.55
N PHE A 81 -2.69 0.08 0.07
CA PHE A 81 -1.92 -0.07 -1.15
C PHE A 81 -2.80 -0.67 -2.25
N HIS A 82 -2.43 -0.42 -3.50
CA HIS A 82 -3.00 -1.06 -4.67
C HIS A 82 -1.88 -1.62 -5.55
N CYS A 83 -1.96 -2.91 -5.90
CA CYS A 83 -0.99 -3.57 -6.76
C CYS A 83 -1.40 -3.46 -8.22
N LEU A 84 -0.59 -2.77 -9.04
CA LEU A 84 -0.85 -2.60 -10.47
C LEU A 84 -0.71 -3.90 -11.29
N ASP A 85 -0.09 -4.92 -10.71
CA ASP A 85 0.19 -6.16 -11.43
C ASP A 85 -0.98 -7.16 -11.33
N CYS A 86 -1.58 -7.31 -10.15
CA CYS A 86 -2.71 -8.22 -9.90
C CYS A 86 -4.02 -7.51 -9.53
N GLY A 87 -4.01 -6.19 -9.32
CA GLY A 87 -5.17 -5.41 -8.91
C GLY A 87 -5.51 -5.50 -7.42
N ALA A 88 -4.78 -6.30 -6.63
CA ALA A 88 -5.07 -6.48 -5.21
C ALA A 88 -4.92 -5.17 -4.42
N THR A 89 -5.85 -4.94 -3.50
CA THR A 89 -5.82 -3.86 -2.51
C THR A 89 -5.67 -4.40 -1.12
N GLY A 90 -4.92 -3.72 -0.26
CA GLY A 90 -4.76 -4.13 1.14
C GLY A 90 -4.31 -2.99 2.03
N CYS A 91 -4.20 -3.23 3.32
CA CYS A 91 -3.68 -2.25 4.27
C CYS A 91 -2.22 -1.92 3.95
N LEU A 92 -1.88 -0.64 3.90
CA LEU A 92 -0.55 -0.16 3.55
C LEU A 92 0.50 -0.81 4.45
N PHE A 93 0.31 -0.96 5.75
CA PHE A 93 1.31 -1.59 6.64
C PHE A 93 1.66 -3.04 6.27
N GLY A 94 0.75 -3.76 5.63
CA GLY A 94 0.94 -5.14 5.17
C GLY A 94 1.62 -5.25 3.81
N TRP A 95 1.96 -4.14 3.15
CA TRP A 95 2.42 -4.13 1.76
C TRP A 95 3.65 -5.00 1.49
N LYS A 96 4.58 -5.07 2.46
CA LYS A 96 5.81 -5.87 2.35
C LYS A 96 5.53 -7.37 2.23
N HIS A 97 4.39 -7.83 2.75
CA HIS A 97 3.98 -9.24 2.71
C HIS A 97 3.23 -9.58 1.41
N HIS A 98 2.91 -8.60 0.56
CA HIS A 98 2.17 -8.85 -0.67
C HIS A 98 3.09 -9.39 -1.78
N ALA A 99 3.02 -10.68 -2.08
CA ALA A 99 3.67 -11.26 -3.26
C ALA A 99 2.63 -11.59 -4.33
N CYS A 100 2.81 -11.06 -5.55
CA CYS A 100 2.00 -11.44 -6.71
C CYS A 100 2.82 -12.30 -7.68
N ASP A 101 2.18 -13.24 -8.37
CA ASP A 101 2.85 -14.17 -9.29
C ASP A 101 3.65 -13.46 -10.38
N ARG A 102 3.15 -12.31 -10.87
CA ARG A 102 3.85 -11.48 -11.86
C ARG A 102 5.11 -10.81 -11.32
N ALA A 103 5.16 -10.46 -10.03
CA ALA A 103 6.36 -9.92 -9.39
C ALA A 103 7.36 -11.06 -9.12
N LEU A 104 6.88 -12.22 -8.69
CA LEU A 104 7.70 -13.42 -8.50
C LEU A 104 8.33 -13.88 -9.81
N ALA A 105 7.56 -13.96 -10.90
CA ALA A 105 8.07 -14.30 -12.23
C ALA A 105 9.19 -13.35 -12.69
N ARG A 106 9.08 -12.05 -12.38
CA ARG A 106 10.14 -11.06 -12.66
C ARG A 106 11.40 -11.27 -11.83
N GLN A 107 11.23 -11.58 -10.54
CA GLN A 107 12.34 -11.89 -9.64
C GLN A 107 13.09 -13.13 -10.13
N PHE A 108 12.38 -14.23 -10.44
CA PHE A 108 12.98 -15.46 -10.96
C PHE A 108 13.67 -15.25 -12.31
N ALA A 109 13.09 -14.43 -13.21
CA ALA A 109 13.70 -14.08 -14.48
C ALA A 109 14.88 -13.09 -14.36
N ARG A 110 15.24 -12.64 -13.14
CA ARG A 110 16.21 -11.55 -12.87
C ARG A 110 16.00 -10.31 -13.73
N ARG A 111 14.77 -10.07 -14.19
CA ARG A 111 14.41 -8.91 -15.00
C ARG A 111 14.18 -7.73 -14.07
N ARG A 112 15.28 -7.09 -13.67
CA ARG A 112 15.22 -5.80 -12.97
C ARG A 112 14.55 -4.76 -13.85
N ARG A 113 13.67 -3.95 -13.27
CA ARG A 113 13.05 -2.84 -14.00
C ARG A 113 14.10 -1.76 -14.24
N ARG A 114 14.15 -1.20 -15.45
CA ARG A 114 15.02 -0.04 -15.77
C ARG A 114 14.65 1.21 -14.95
N LEU A 115 13.38 1.34 -14.56
CA LEU A 115 12.86 2.42 -13.74
C LEU A 115 12.29 1.83 -12.44
N ARG A 116 12.92 2.14 -11.31
CA ARG A 116 12.34 1.91 -9.99
C ARG A 116 11.29 3.00 -9.75
N GLY A 117 10.05 2.58 -9.52
CA GLY A 117 9.04 3.50 -9.00
C GLY A 117 9.36 3.90 -7.57
N PRO A 118 8.82 5.02 -7.07
CA PRO A 118 8.95 5.39 -5.67
C PRO A 118 8.35 4.31 -4.77
N ASN A 119 9.00 4.03 -3.64
CA ASN A 119 8.49 3.11 -2.63
C ASN A 119 7.11 3.59 -2.13
N PRO A 120 6.14 2.70 -1.84
CA PRO A 120 4.86 3.08 -1.23
C PRO A 120 4.97 4.02 -0.02
N ALA A 121 6.03 3.88 0.79
CA ALA A 121 6.31 4.79 1.90
C ALA A 121 6.61 6.21 1.41
N THR A 122 7.48 6.37 0.40
CA THR A 122 7.79 7.67 -0.22
C THR A 122 6.55 8.29 -0.86
N GLN A 123 5.70 7.48 -1.52
CA GLN A 123 4.43 7.96 -2.08
C GLN A 123 3.49 8.48 -0.97
N THR A 124 3.44 7.80 0.17
CA THR A 124 2.62 8.22 1.32
C THR A 124 3.12 9.53 1.92
N VAL A 125 4.44 9.72 2.04
CA VAL A 125 5.02 11.00 2.48
C VAL A 125 4.69 12.11 1.49
N LEU A 126 4.79 11.85 0.18
CA LEU A 126 4.43 12.82 -0.85
C LEU A 126 2.96 13.22 -0.75
N TRP A 127 2.05 12.26 -0.53
CA TRP A 127 0.64 12.54 -0.28
C TRP A 127 0.44 13.42 0.96
N GLY A 128 1.14 13.12 2.06
CA GLY A 128 1.11 13.95 3.27
C GLY A 128 1.54 15.39 3.01
N LEU A 129 2.62 15.59 2.23
CA LEU A 129 3.08 16.91 1.82
C LEU A 129 2.04 17.63 0.95
N ILE A 130 1.45 16.96 -0.03
CA ILE A 130 0.41 17.53 -0.91
C ILE A 130 -0.78 18.00 -0.05
N VAL A 131 -1.28 17.16 0.85
CA VAL A 131 -2.40 17.49 1.74
C VAL A 131 -2.06 18.69 2.62
N MET A 132 -0.87 18.72 3.20
CA MET A 132 -0.41 19.84 4.04
C MET A 132 -0.33 21.16 3.25
N ILE A 133 0.24 21.12 2.04
CA ILE A 133 0.34 22.29 1.17
C ILE A 133 -1.05 22.79 0.77
N VAL A 134 -1.94 21.90 0.34
CA VAL A 134 -3.32 22.24 -0.02
C VAL A 134 -4.06 22.85 1.18
N ALA A 135 -3.91 22.28 2.38
CA ALA A 135 -4.50 22.81 3.60
C ALA A 135 -3.97 24.21 3.94
N LEU A 136 -2.65 24.42 3.85
CA LEU A 136 -2.02 25.73 4.09
C LEU A 136 -2.49 26.78 3.09
N LEU A 137 -2.50 26.46 1.80
CA LEU A 137 -2.98 27.36 0.74
C LEU A 137 -4.46 27.69 0.93
N SER A 138 -5.29 26.72 1.32
CA SER A 138 -6.69 26.94 1.63
C SER A 138 -6.85 27.88 2.84
N ALA A 139 -6.08 27.66 3.91
CA ALA A 139 -6.12 28.54 5.09
C ALA A 139 -5.70 29.98 4.78
N ILE A 140 -4.76 30.19 3.86
CA ILE A 140 -4.34 31.52 3.39
C ILE A 140 -5.45 32.14 2.52
N ALA A 141 -5.99 31.39 1.56
CA ALA A 141 -7.01 31.88 0.63
C ALA A 141 -8.33 32.25 1.33
N PHE A 142 -8.73 31.48 2.34
CA PHE A 142 -9.96 31.68 3.10
C PHE A 142 -9.76 32.47 4.40
N ARG A 143 -8.60 33.08 4.60
CA ARG A 143 -8.37 33.93 5.78
C ARG A 143 -9.32 35.13 5.69
N PRO A 144 -10.21 35.34 6.68
CA PRO A 144 -11.14 36.46 6.63
C PRO A 144 -10.32 37.76 6.55
N ARG A 145 -10.53 38.52 5.47
CA ARG A 145 -10.02 39.88 5.35
C ARG A 145 -10.88 40.74 6.29
N HIS A 146 -10.43 40.87 7.52
CA HIS A 146 -10.94 41.85 8.47
C HIS A 146 -10.42 43.24 8.12
#